data_AF-A0A1X0BPU4-F1
#
_entry.id   AF-A0A1X0BPU4-F1
#
_cell.length_a   1.000
_cell.length_b   1.000
_cell.length_c   1.000
_cell.angle_alpha   90.00
_cell.angle_beta   90.00
_cell.angle_gamma   90.00
#
_symmetry.space_group_name_H-M   'P 1'
#
loop_
_entity.id
_entity.type
_entity.pdbx_description
1 polymer ?
#
loop_
_entity_poly.entity_id
_entity_poly.type
_entity_poly.pdbx_seq_one_letter_code
_entity_poly.pdbx_strand_id
1 'polypeptide(L)'
;MIRPHNATATAVIVLGDDETIRRCEQMTARAALRSASIVAMFAFASGAPACHDDLAEVEAVVAAVARAISDRLPIWMPDALADLGREQHYRRLGLVLQRHGLDLLVGHDLWPVPDVGGMNEIDHALRREVQAVDALDRAALAAAGAESLERMVEQAANAAPVIPSENDWPPKLPQSGMAWDQRRQPVLGYVRWLVEACGVTRAAAARVLNSSGQCTPDGRAWQSRNVTALLDGRYDHEVAA
;
A
#
# COMPACT_ATOMS: atom_id res chain seq x y z
N MET A 1 9.24 23.02 -6.27
CA MET A 1 7.95 23.76 -6.27
C MET A 1 7.67 24.18 -4.83
N ILE A 2 7.73 25.48 -4.55
CA ILE A 2 7.55 26.04 -3.19
C ILE A 2 6.04 26.19 -2.97
N ARG A 3 5.47 25.42 -2.02
CA ARG A 3 4.06 25.60 -1.61
C ARG A 3 3.91 26.97 -0.91
N PRO A 4 2.83 27.72 -1.20
CA PRO A 4 2.58 29.01 -0.56
C PRO A 4 2.32 28.80 0.95
N HIS A 5 3.02 29.58 1.77
CA HIS A 5 2.84 29.66 3.21
C HIS A 5 1.52 30.39 3.54
N ASN A 6 0.42 29.64 3.68
CA ASN A 6 -0.59 30.02 4.67
C ASN A 6 -0.12 29.42 6.00
N ALA A 7 0.42 30.28 6.88
CA ALA A 7 0.95 29.89 8.18
C ALA A 7 -0.18 29.55 9.17
N THR A 8 -0.94 28.50 8.87
CA THR A 8 -1.60 27.73 9.92
C THR A 8 -0.49 27.06 10.73
N ALA A 9 -0.45 27.35 12.03
CA ALA A 9 0.53 26.74 12.91
C ALA A 9 0.45 25.21 12.79
N THR A 10 1.57 24.56 12.48
CA THR A 10 1.62 23.10 12.31
C THR A 10 1.45 22.45 13.68
N ALA A 11 0.30 21.84 13.94
CA ALA A 11 0.12 21.02 15.12
C ALA A 11 0.96 19.74 14.99
N VAL A 12 1.70 19.37 16.03
CA VAL A 12 2.59 18.21 16.04
C VAL A 12 2.43 17.39 17.31
N ILE A 13 2.65 16.09 17.22
CA ILE A 13 2.79 15.20 18.38
C ILE A 13 4.27 14.97 18.61
N VAL A 14 4.74 15.12 19.85
CA VAL A 14 6.14 14.82 20.19
C VAL A 14 6.25 13.39 20.69
N LEU A 15 7.25 12.68 20.17
CA LEU A 15 7.66 11.36 20.65
C LEU A 15 9.15 11.40 20.97
N GLY A 16 9.53 10.86 22.11
CA GLY A 16 10.93 10.75 22.52
C GLY A 16 11.05 9.93 23.79
N ASP A 17 12.20 10.01 24.45
CA ASP A 17 12.41 9.40 25.75
C ASP A 17 11.93 10.30 26.92
N ASP A 18 12.10 9.81 28.15
CA ASP A 18 11.79 10.58 29.36
C ASP A 18 12.57 11.91 29.44
N GLU A 19 13.78 11.99 28.90
CA GLU A 19 14.57 13.23 28.87
C GLU A 19 13.94 14.27 27.93
N THR A 20 13.40 13.82 26.81
CA THR A 20 12.65 14.66 25.87
C THR A 20 11.45 15.32 26.54
N ILE A 21 10.68 14.56 27.33
CA ILE A 21 9.54 15.13 28.09
C ILE A 21 10.00 15.99 29.26
N ARG A 22 11.09 15.66 29.96
CA ARG A 22 11.67 16.54 30.99
C ARG A 22 12.01 17.93 30.46
N ARG A 23 12.27 18.05 29.15
CA ARG A 23 12.54 19.31 28.44
C ARG A 23 11.30 19.90 27.77
N CYS A 24 10.08 19.56 28.21
CA CYS A 24 8.83 19.96 27.57
C CYS A 24 8.67 21.48 27.34
N GLU A 25 9.09 22.32 28.29
CA GLU A 25 9.04 23.79 28.15
C GLU A 25 9.96 24.26 27.00
N GLN A 26 11.17 23.70 26.92
CA GLN A 26 12.11 24.00 25.85
C GLN A 26 11.59 23.50 24.49
N MET A 27 10.95 22.33 24.46
CA MET A 27 10.33 21.79 23.27
C MET A 27 9.17 22.67 22.78
N THR A 28 8.32 23.12 23.69
CA THR A 28 7.21 24.02 23.37
C THR A 28 7.70 25.35 22.82
N ALA A 29 8.75 25.93 23.43
CA ALA A 29 9.37 27.15 22.93
C ALA A 29 9.98 26.95 21.53
N ARG A 30 10.65 25.81 21.27
CA ARG A 30 11.22 25.49 19.96
C ARG A 30 10.14 25.28 18.89
N ALA A 31 9.06 24.57 19.21
CA ALA A 31 7.93 24.42 18.30
C ALA A 31 7.35 25.80 17.93
N ALA A 32 7.14 26.67 18.92
CA ALA A 32 6.61 28.02 18.71
C ALA A 32 7.50 28.85 17.78
N LEU A 33 8.84 28.78 17.93
CA LEU A 33 9.79 29.45 17.02
C LEU A 33 9.64 29.03 15.55
N ARG A 34 9.07 27.85 15.30
CA ARG A 34 8.85 27.28 13.97
C ARG A 34 7.38 27.32 13.54
N SER A 35 6.55 28.12 14.22
CA SER A 35 5.11 28.16 13.99
C SER A 35 4.46 26.77 14.11
N ALA A 36 4.98 25.94 15.03
CA ALA A 36 4.39 24.66 15.38
C ALA A 36 3.82 24.71 16.81
N SER A 37 2.79 23.91 17.07
CA SER A 37 2.21 23.74 18.40
C SER A 37 2.19 22.28 18.79
N ILE A 38 2.60 21.97 20.02
CA ILE A 38 2.64 20.59 20.50
C ILE A 38 1.28 20.26 21.08
N VAL A 39 0.60 19.28 20.50
CA VAL A 39 -0.75 18.87 20.96
C VAL A 39 -0.73 17.72 21.97
N ALA A 40 0.33 16.91 21.92
CA ALA A 40 0.53 15.77 22.81
C ALA A 40 2.02 15.41 22.86
N MET A 41 2.46 14.84 23.97
CA MET A 41 3.79 14.29 24.15
C MET A 41 3.69 12.85 24.66
N PHE A 42 4.47 11.96 24.07
CA PHE A 42 4.58 10.57 24.48
C PHE A 42 6.04 10.25 24.78
N ALA A 43 6.30 9.61 25.93
CA ALA A 43 7.63 9.19 26.33
C ALA A 43 7.71 7.69 26.59
N PHE A 44 8.86 7.13 26.24
CA PHE A 44 9.31 5.83 26.70
C PHE A 44 10.56 5.98 27.59
N ALA A 45 10.86 4.94 28.36
CA ALA A 45 12.10 4.90 29.12
C ALA A 45 13.32 4.99 28.18
N SER A 46 14.34 5.75 28.58
CA SER A 46 15.58 5.92 27.80
C SER A 46 16.17 4.57 27.37
N GLY A 47 16.37 4.41 26.05
CA GLY A 47 16.91 3.18 25.46
C GLY A 47 15.92 2.01 25.34
N ALA A 48 14.68 2.15 25.81
CA ALA A 48 13.67 1.10 25.72
C ALA A 48 13.41 0.61 24.29
N PRO A 49 13.33 1.47 23.25
CA PRO A 49 13.18 1.00 21.88
C PRO A 49 14.33 0.10 21.45
N ALA A 50 15.57 0.45 21.79
CA ALA A 50 16.76 -0.31 21.41
C ALA A 50 16.82 -1.71 22.03
N CYS A 51 16.09 -1.95 23.12
CA CYS A 51 15.97 -3.25 23.79
C CYS A 51 14.98 -4.20 23.11
N HIS A 52 14.12 -3.71 22.22
CA HIS A 52 13.10 -4.51 21.54
C HIS A 52 13.44 -4.64 20.05
N ASP A 53 13.14 -5.79 19.45
CA ASP A 53 13.28 -5.94 18.00
C ASP A 53 12.09 -5.33 17.27
N ASP A 54 10.90 -5.32 17.88
CA ASP A 54 9.67 -4.73 17.36
C ASP A 54 9.27 -3.47 18.14
N LEU A 55 8.95 -2.37 17.43
CA LEU A 55 8.48 -1.13 18.04
C LEU A 55 7.04 -1.23 18.57
N ALA A 56 6.27 -2.21 18.10
CA ALA A 56 4.93 -2.48 18.63
C ALA A 56 4.95 -2.89 20.12
N GLU A 57 6.11 -3.34 20.63
CA GLU A 57 6.31 -3.66 22.05
C GLU A 57 6.56 -2.42 22.92
N VAL A 58 6.81 -1.25 22.31
CA VAL A 58 7.00 0.01 23.02
C VAL A 58 5.68 0.78 23.05
N GLU A 59 4.95 0.66 24.15
CA GLU A 59 3.59 1.21 24.32
C GLU A 59 3.48 2.70 23.94
N ALA A 60 4.47 3.52 24.33
CA ALA A 60 4.49 4.94 24.01
C ALA A 60 4.60 5.23 22.50
N VAL A 61 5.32 4.39 21.76
CA VAL A 61 5.43 4.50 20.30
C VAL A 61 4.10 4.16 19.65
N VAL A 62 3.45 3.07 20.08
CA VAL A 62 2.13 2.67 19.60
C VAL A 62 1.10 3.76 19.89
N ALA A 63 1.08 4.31 21.10
CA ALA A 63 0.16 5.37 21.51
C ALA A 63 0.37 6.66 20.69
N ALA A 64 1.62 7.05 20.44
CA ALA A 64 1.93 8.22 19.63
C ALA A 64 1.49 8.05 18.17
N VAL A 65 1.74 6.88 17.57
CA VAL A 65 1.32 6.56 16.21
C VAL A 65 -0.20 6.51 16.10
N ALA A 66 -0.89 5.85 17.04
CA ALA A 66 -2.35 5.81 17.08
C ALA A 66 -2.95 7.22 17.18
N ARG A 67 -2.37 8.08 18.02
CA ARG A 67 -2.79 9.48 18.15
C ARG A 67 -2.55 10.28 16.87
N ALA A 68 -1.39 10.10 16.24
CA ALA A 68 -1.03 10.76 14.98
C ALA A 68 -1.99 10.40 13.84
N ILE A 69 -2.34 9.11 13.71
CA ILE A 69 -3.31 8.62 12.73
C ILE A 69 -4.69 9.23 12.99
N SER A 70 -5.14 9.20 14.25
CA SER A 70 -6.47 9.69 14.65
C SER A 70 -6.65 11.18 14.38
N ASP A 71 -5.65 11.98 14.76
CA ASP A 71 -5.72 13.44 14.63
C ASP A 71 -5.22 13.96 13.27
N ARG A 72 -4.67 13.07 12.43
CA ARG A 72 -4.01 13.42 11.15
C ARG A 72 -2.84 14.39 11.34
N LEU A 73 -2.05 14.19 12.39
CA LEU A 73 -0.92 15.06 12.75
C LEU A 73 0.42 14.36 12.55
N PRO A 74 1.47 15.09 12.14
CA PRO A 74 2.82 14.54 12.07
C PRO A 74 3.39 14.27 13.47
N ILE A 75 4.35 13.34 13.52
CA ILE A 75 5.15 13.08 14.73
C ILE A 75 6.47 13.81 14.60
N TRP A 76 6.87 14.50 15.67
CA TRP A 76 8.17 15.15 15.79
C TRP A 76 9.05 14.42 16.81
N MET A 77 10.23 13.99 16.36
CA MET A 77 11.28 13.37 17.16
C MET A 77 12.58 14.19 17.08
N PRO A 78 12.88 15.02 18.10
CA PRO A 78 14.04 15.90 18.10
C PRO A 78 15.37 15.12 18.02
N ASP A 79 15.46 14.00 18.74
CA ASP A 79 16.68 13.22 18.93
C ASP A 79 16.49 11.76 18.45
N ALA A 80 15.75 11.58 17.35
CA ALA A 80 15.23 10.29 16.89
C ALA A 80 16.22 9.12 16.82
N LEU A 81 17.46 9.35 16.38
CA LEU A 81 18.49 8.29 16.34
C LEU A 81 19.01 7.91 17.73
N ALA A 82 19.12 8.89 18.65
CA ALA A 82 19.52 8.63 20.02
C ALA A 82 18.42 7.91 20.79
N ASP A 83 17.16 8.34 20.60
CA ASP A 83 16.02 7.81 21.34
C ASP A 83 15.64 6.38 20.90
N LEU A 84 15.66 6.12 19.58
CA LEU A 84 15.32 4.80 19.04
C LEU A 84 16.50 3.83 19.10
N GLY A 85 17.74 4.35 19.14
CA GLY A 85 18.99 3.59 19.25
C GLY A 85 19.31 2.64 18.08
N ARG A 86 18.40 2.52 17.10
CA ARG A 86 18.54 1.68 15.90
C ARG A 86 17.98 2.40 14.68
N GLU A 87 18.77 2.47 13.61
CA GLU A 87 18.33 3.09 12.35
C GLU A 87 17.12 2.36 11.75
N GLN A 88 16.99 1.04 11.97
CA GLN A 88 15.85 0.26 11.47
C GLN A 88 14.53 0.75 12.08
N HIS A 89 14.51 1.02 13.39
CA HIS A 89 13.32 1.53 14.09
C HIS A 89 12.89 2.90 13.58
N TYR A 90 13.85 3.78 13.36
CA TYR A 90 13.63 5.08 12.73
C TYR A 90 12.95 4.95 11.37
N ARG A 91 13.45 4.03 10.52
CA ARG A 91 12.88 3.77 9.19
C ARG A 91 11.47 3.17 9.26
N ARG A 92 11.22 2.21 10.16
CA ARG A 92 9.90 1.59 10.37
C ARG A 92 8.85 2.63 10.73
N LEU A 93 9.18 3.50 11.69
CA LEU A 93 8.27 4.57 12.12
C LEU A 93 7.95 5.53 10.96
N GLY A 94 8.96 5.91 10.18
CA GLY A 94 8.76 6.73 8.99
C GLY A 94 7.83 6.09 7.96
N LEU A 95 8.03 4.80 7.65
CA LEU A 95 7.20 4.06 6.70
C LEU A 95 5.75 3.91 7.14
N VAL A 96 5.51 3.65 8.44
CA VAL A 96 4.15 3.54 9.00
C VAL A 96 3.41 4.87 8.83
N LEU A 97 4.04 5.98 9.21
CA LEU A 97 3.44 7.30 9.07
C LEU A 97 3.16 7.65 7.60
N GLN A 98 4.11 7.36 6.70
CA GLN A 98 3.97 7.58 5.26
C GLN A 98 2.80 6.78 4.65
N ARG A 99 2.58 5.54 5.09
CA ARG A 99 1.44 4.71 4.65
C ARG A 99 0.09 5.35 5.00
N HIS A 100 0.07 6.15 6.05
CA HIS A 100 -1.08 6.98 6.45
C HIS A 100 -1.03 8.40 5.86
N GLY A 101 -0.04 8.74 5.04
CA GLY A 101 0.13 10.10 4.49
C GLY A 101 0.48 11.13 5.57
N LEU A 102 1.22 10.71 6.60
CA LEU A 102 1.74 11.54 7.67
C LEU A 102 3.27 11.62 7.60
N ASP A 103 3.82 12.73 8.09
CA ASP A 103 5.25 12.96 8.11
C ASP A 103 5.87 12.60 9.47
N LEU A 104 7.05 11.99 9.42
CA LEU A 104 7.99 12.00 10.55
C LEU A 104 8.87 13.24 10.42
N LEU A 105 8.85 14.10 11.43
CA LEU A 105 9.66 15.31 11.53
C LEU A 105 10.82 15.02 12.48
N VAL A 106 12.04 15.35 12.06
CA VAL A 106 13.25 14.96 12.79
C VAL A 106 14.18 16.14 13.02
N GLY A 107 15.03 16.00 14.04
CA GLY A 107 15.94 17.06 14.44
C GLY A 107 15.19 18.23 15.07
N HIS A 108 15.96 19.20 15.56
CA HIS A 108 15.39 20.38 16.21
C HIS A 108 14.73 21.37 15.23
N ASP A 109 14.93 21.17 13.92
CA ASP A 109 14.39 22.03 12.86
C ASP A 109 13.13 21.47 12.18
N LEU A 110 12.54 20.40 12.73
CA LEU A 110 11.33 19.73 12.20
C LEU A 110 11.50 19.32 10.73
N TRP A 111 12.66 18.75 10.38
CA TRP A 111 12.94 18.35 9.01
C TRP A 111 12.10 17.12 8.63
N PRO A 112 11.35 17.14 7.52
CA PRO A 112 10.62 15.96 7.08
C PRO A 112 11.60 14.88 6.61
N VAL A 113 11.36 13.63 7.01
CA VAL A 113 12.13 12.49 6.49
C VAL A 113 11.83 12.31 5.00
N PRO A 114 12.85 12.22 4.12
CA PRO A 114 12.63 12.07 2.68
C PRO A 114 11.75 10.86 2.34
N ASP A 115 10.87 11.08 1.38
CA ASP A 115 9.85 10.18 0.82
C ASP A 115 10.38 9.31 -0.33
N VAL A 116 11.56 9.62 -0.90
CA VAL A 116 12.16 8.86 -2.00
C VAL A 116 13.68 8.71 -1.81
N GLY A 117 14.14 7.45 -1.70
CA GLY A 117 15.55 7.08 -1.80
C GLY A 117 16.21 6.67 -0.47
N GLY A 118 16.17 5.37 -0.15
CA GLY A 118 17.02 4.75 0.86
C GLY A 118 18.19 4.00 0.21
N MET A 119 19.40 4.14 0.75
CA MET A 119 20.62 3.46 0.29
C MET A 119 20.52 1.94 0.47
N ASN A 120 20.96 1.22 -0.56
CA ASN A 120 20.64 -0.18 -0.86
C ASN A 120 21.49 -1.22 -0.09
N GLU A 121 20.80 -2.12 0.63
CA GLU A 121 21.05 -3.59 0.78
C GLU A 121 19.73 -4.30 1.25
N ILE A 122 18.61 -3.55 1.26
CA ILE A 122 17.47 -3.68 2.19
C ILE A 122 16.31 -4.50 1.62
N ASP A 123 16.30 -4.83 0.33
CA ASP A 123 15.24 -5.63 -0.32
C ASP A 123 14.98 -6.99 0.36
N HIS A 124 15.97 -7.51 1.09
CA HIS A 124 15.83 -8.72 1.90
C HIS A 124 15.32 -8.46 3.34
N ALA A 125 15.58 -7.28 3.91
CA ALA A 125 14.96 -6.84 5.17
C ALA A 125 13.48 -6.47 4.95
N LEU A 126 13.14 -5.93 3.78
CA LEU A 126 11.82 -5.43 3.40
C LEU A 126 10.67 -6.42 3.69
N ARG A 127 10.88 -7.74 3.59
CA ARG A 127 9.83 -8.74 3.92
C ARG A 127 9.57 -8.93 5.41
N ARG A 128 10.58 -8.77 6.27
CA ARG A 128 10.42 -8.75 7.74
C ARG A 128 9.93 -7.39 8.23
N GLU A 129 10.40 -6.33 7.58
CA GLU A 129 9.97 -4.96 7.84
C GLU A 129 8.47 -4.78 7.55
N VAL A 130 7.96 -5.29 6.42
CA VAL A 130 6.52 -5.25 6.11
C VAL A 130 5.68 -5.96 7.18
N GLN A 131 6.09 -7.14 7.65
CA GLN A 131 5.36 -7.89 8.68
C GLN A 131 5.33 -7.15 10.04
N ALA A 132 6.44 -6.52 10.44
CA ALA A 132 6.51 -5.72 11.65
C ALA A 132 5.70 -4.42 11.51
N VAL A 133 5.74 -3.78 10.33
CA VAL A 133 4.90 -2.61 10.00
C VAL A 133 3.41 -2.97 10.08
N ASP A 134 3.00 -4.11 9.55
CA ASP A 134 1.61 -4.58 9.63
C ASP A 134 1.19 -4.95 11.07
N ALA A 135 2.12 -5.43 11.90
CA ALA A 135 1.85 -5.67 13.32
C ALA A 135 1.61 -4.36 14.08
N LEU A 136 2.48 -3.36 13.87
CA LEU A 136 2.36 -2.04 14.48
C LEU A 136 1.09 -1.30 14.01
N ASP A 137 0.79 -1.35 12.71
CA ASP A 137 -0.43 -0.76 12.14
C ASP A 137 -1.70 -1.34 12.77
N ARG A 138 -1.77 -2.68 12.87
CA ARG A 138 -2.90 -3.36 13.52
C ARG A 138 -3.03 -3.02 15.00
N ALA A 139 -1.92 -2.93 15.72
CA ALA A 139 -1.92 -2.52 17.13
C ALA A 139 -2.41 -1.08 17.30
N ALA A 140 -1.94 -0.17 16.44
CA ALA A 140 -2.34 1.24 16.46
C ALA A 140 -3.84 1.43 16.12
N LEU A 141 -4.35 0.70 15.12
CA LEU A 141 -5.77 0.71 14.74
C LEU A 141 -6.65 0.17 15.88
N ALA A 142 -6.25 -0.96 16.49
CA ALA A 142 -6.95 -1.53 17.65
C ALA A 142 -6.97 -0.56 18.84
N ALA A 143 -5.85 0.11 19.14
CA ALA A 143 -5.75 1.09 20.22
C ALA A 143 -6.56 2.37 19.95
N ALA A 144 -6.65 2.79 18.69
CA ALA A 144 -7.46 3.94 18.27
C ALA A 144 -8.97 3.64 18.24
N GLY A 145 -9.38 2.39 18.45
CA GLY A 145 -10.76 1.95 18.22
C GLY A 145 -11.20 2.12 16.76
N ALA A 146 -10.24 2.26 15.85
CA ALA A 146 -10.47 2.45 14.43
C ALA A 146 -10.45 1.08 13.74
N GLU A 147 -11.46 0.82 12.92
CA GLU A 147 -11.53 -0.41 12.16
C GLU A 147 -10.43 -0.39 11.10
N SER A 148 -9.58 -1.42 11.08
CA SER A 148 -8.53 -1.55 10.07
C SER A 148 -9.16 -1.53 8.68
N LEU A 149 -8.57 -0.79 7.73
CA LEU A 149 -9.00 -0.83 6.34
C LEU A 149 -9.01 -2.27 5.82
N GLU A 150 -8.08 -3.12 6.27
CA GLU A 150 -8.03 -4.54 5.92
C GLU A 150 -9.27 -5.27 6.44
N ARG A 151 -9.71 -4.99 7.68
CA ARG A 151 -10.90 -5.58 8.30
C ARG A 151 -12.20 -4.98 7.75
N MET A 152 -12.22 -3.70 7.40
CA MET A 152 -13.33 -3.05 6.68
C MET A 152 -13.44 -3.59 5.25
N VAL A 153 -12.32 -3.88 4.59
CA VAL A 153 -12.28 -4.54 3.28
C VAL A 153 -12.70 -6.00 3.42
N GLU A 154 -12.30 -6.71 4.47
CA GLU A 154 -12.72 -8.09 4.75
C GLU A 154 -14.21 -8.16 5.11
N GLN A 155 -14.72 -7.24 5.93
CA GLN A 155 -16.15 -7.13 6.24
C GLN A 155 -16.95 -6.66 5.04
N ALA A 156 -16.44 -5.74 4.20
CA ALA A 156 -17.10 -5.34 2.96
C ALA A 156 -17.07 -6.47 1.92
N ALA A 157 -16.00 -7.26 1.86
CA ALA A 157 -15.90 -8.45 1.01
C ALA A 157 -16.81 -9.59 1.51
N ASN A 158 -16.98 -9.74 2.83
CA ASN A 158 -17.86 -10.75 3.43
C ASN A 158 -19.33 -10.30 3.52
N ALA A 159 -19.62 -9.00 3.50
CA ALA A 159 -20.97 -8.42 3.48
C ALA A 159 -21.47 -8.12 2.06
N ALA A 160 -20.59 -8.17 1.06
CA ALA A 160 -21.02 -8.20 -0.33
C ALA A 160 -21.81 -9.50 -0.56
N PRO A 161 -22.99 -9.45 -1.20
CA PRO A 161 -23.63 -10.67 -1.67
C PRO A 161 -22.61 -11.43 -2.52
N VAL A 162 -22.56 -12.75 -2.39
CA VAL A 162 -21.74 -13.63 -3.21
C VAL A 162 -22.15 -13.43 -4.67
N ILE A 163 -21.49 -12.48 -5.33
CA ILE A 163 -21.38 -12.41 -6.77
C ILE A 163 -20.36 -13.50 -7.12
N PRO A 164 -20.65 -14.43 -8.03
CA PRO A 164 -19.72 -15.48 -8.43
C PRO A 164 -18.33 -14.88 -8.70
N SER A 165 -17.31 -15.36 -7.99
CA SER A 165 -16.03 -14.65 -7.86
C SER A 165 -15.30 -14.52 -9.20
N GLU A 166 -14.88 -13.30 -9.50
CA GLU A 166 -13.97 -12.89 -10.58
C GLU A 166 -12.49 -13.25 -10.28
N ASN A 167 -12.24 -14.25 -9.43
CA ASN A 167 -10.91 -14.62 -8.90
C ASN A 167 -10.06 -15.52 -9.81
N ASP A 168 -10.34 -15.56 -11.11
CA ASP A 168 -9.50 -16.26 -12.10
C ASP A 168 -9.00 -15.25 -13.15
N TRP A 169 -8.44 -14.14 -12.65
CA TRP A 169 -7.96 -13.03 -13.47
C TRP A 169 -6.42 -12.90 -13.44
N PRO A 170 -5.71 -12.98 -14.58
CA PRO A 170 -6.22 -13.16 -15.94
C PRO A 170 -6.68 -14.60 -16.23
N PRO A 171 -7.72 -14.79 -17.07
CA PRO A 171 -8.24 -16.07 -17.45
C PRO A 171 -7.12 -16.78 -18.18
N LYS A 172 -6.98 -18.06 -17.88
CA LYS A 172 -5.94 -18.87 -18.48
C LYS A 172 -6.36 -19.20 -19.90
N LEU A 173 -5.48 -18.88 -20.86
CA LEU A 173 -5.62 -19.42 -22.20
C LEU A 173 -5.55 -20.96 -22.12
N PRO A 174 -6.52 -21.68 -22.68
CA PRO A 174 -6.50 -23.14 -22.72
C PRO A 174 -5.36 -23.63 -23.62
N GLN A 175 -4.93 -24.87 -23.46
CA GLN A 175 -3.96 -25.48 -24.39
C GLN A 175 -4.53 -25.50 -25.82
N SER A 176 -3.69 -25.14 -26.80
CA SER A 176 -4.10 -25.02 -28.21
C SER A 176 -4.49 -26.34 -28.87
N GLY A 177 -4.07 -27.48 -28.31
CA GLY A 177 -4.41 -28.82 -28.79
C GLY A 177 -5.80 -29.32 -28.41
N MET A 178 -6.56 -28.57 -27.60
CA MET A 178 -7.94 -28.96 -27.26
C MET A 178 -8.90 -28.78 -28.44
N ALA A 179 -9.95 -29.61 -28.48
CA ALA A 179 -11.05 -29.45 -29.42
C ALA A 179 -11.69 -28.06 -29.29
N TRP A 180 -12.13 -27.47 -30.41
CA TRP A 180 -12.66 -26.10 -30.44
C TRP A 180 -13.80 -25.89 -29.43
N ASP A 181 -14.73 -26.84 -29.34
CA ASP A 181 -15.88 -26.75 -28.43
C ASP A 181 -15.48 -26.59 -26.96
N GLN A 182 -14.34 -27.16 -26.56
CA GLN A 182 -13.82 -27.09 -25.19
C GLN A 182 -13.03 -25.81 -24.95
N ARG A 183 -12.28 -25.31 -25.95
CA ARG A 183 -11.43 -24.11 -25.81
C ARG A 183 -12.14 -22.80 -26.18
N ARG A 184 -13.28 -22.86 -26.86
CA ARG A 184 -13.99 -21.68 -27.38
C ARG A 184 -14.36 -20.68 -26.29
N GLN A 185 -15.05 -21.13 -25.24
CA GLN A 185 -15.49 -20.25 -24.15
C GLN A 185 -14.31 -19.62 -23.39
N PRO A 186 -13.25 -20.38 -23.02
CA PRO A 186 -12.05 -19.79 -22.44
C PRO A 186 -11.33 -18.79 -23.36
N VAL A 187 -11.23 -19.07 -24.67
CA VAL A 187 -10.61 -18.15 -25.64
C VAL A 187 -11.46 -16.88 -25.80
N LEU A 188 -12.79 -16.99 -25.85
CA LEU A 188 -13.70 -15.85 -25.88
C LEU A 188 -13.54 -14.97 -24.63
N GLY A 189 -13.50 -15.58 -23.44
CA GLY A 189 -13.29 -14.86 -22.19
C GLY A 189 -11.95 -14.11 -22.16
N TYR A 190 -10.87 -14.76 -22.61
CA TYR A 190 -9.56 -14.14 -22.72
C TYR A 190 -9.54 -12.95 -23.69
N VAL A 191 -10.18 -13.11 -24.85
CA VAL A 191 -10.26 -12.06 -25.88
C VAL A 191 -11.12 -10.89 -25.43
N ARG A 192 -12.26 -11.14 -24.77
CA ARG A 192 -13.10 -10.10 -24.19
C ARG A 192 -12.31 -9.23 -23.24
N TRP A 193 -11.52 -9.81 -22.35
CA TRP A 193 -10.69 -9.00 -21.49
C TRP A 193 -9.62 -8.18 -22.18
N LEU A 194 -8.89 -8.79 -23.12
CA LEU A 194 -7.87 -8.05 -23.85
C LEU A 194 -8.49 -6.78 -24.44
N VAL A 195 -9.69 -6.88 -25.02
CA VAL A 195 -10.35 -5.77 -25.70
C VAL A 195 -11.07 -4.82 -24.73
N GLU A 196 -11.87 -5.33 -23.80
CA GLU A 196 -12.79 -4.56 -22.96
C GLU A 196 -12.12 -4.02 -21.70
N ALA A 197 -11.27 -4.81 -21.05
CA ALA A 197 -10.63 -4.43 -19.79
C ALA A 197 -9.21 -3.88 -19.98
N CYS A 198 -8.44 -4.42 -20.94
CA CYS A 198 -7.09 -3.90 -21.25
C CYS A 198 -7.06 -2.87 -22.37
N GLY A 199 -8.19 -2.62 -23.07
CA GLY A 199 -8.25 -1.66 -24.17
C GLY A 199 -7.40 -2.04 -25.40
N VAL A 200 -7.02 -3.31 -25.52
CA VAL A 200 -6.17 -3.80 -26.62
C VAL A 200 -6.99 -3.85 -27.91
N THR A 201 -6.43 -3.33 -29.00
CA THR A 201 -7.11 -3.41 -30.32
C THR A 201 -7.32 -4.86 -30.75
N ARG A 202 -8.38 -5.14 -31.51
CA ARG A 202 -8.67 -6.50 -32.03
C ARG A 202 -7.51 -7.08 -32.86
N ALA A 203 -6.76 -6.23 -33.56
CA ALA A 203 -5.56 -6.64 -34.29
C ALA A 203 -4.40 -7.03 -33.35
N ALA A 204 -4.25 -6.34 -32.23
CA ALA A 204 -3.27 -6.69 -31.20
C ALA A 204 -3.67 -7.97 -30.43
N ALA A 205 -4.96 -8.14 -30.12
CA ALA A 205 -5.47 -9.37 -29.53
C ALA A 205 -5.20 -10.60 -30.43
N ALA A 206 -5.38 -10.46 -31.75
CA ALA A 206 -5.04 -11.51 -32.72
C ALA A 206 -3.54 -11.88 -32.67
N ARG A 207 -2.65 -10.90 -32.50
CA ARG A 207 -1.20 -11.18 -32.35
C ARG A 207 -0.89 -11.97 -31.07
N VAL A 208 -1.54 -11.62 -29.95
CA VAL A 208 -1.38 -12.32 -28.67
C VAL A 208 -1.85 -13.77 -28.77
N LEU A 209 -2.98 -14.04 -29.42
CA LEU A 209 -3.46 -15.40 -29.64
C LEU A 209 -2.47 -16.21 -30.50
N ASN A 210 -1.98 -15.63 -31.59
CA ASN A 210 -1.02 -16.29 -32.47
C ASN A 210 0.32 -16.59 -31.76
N SER A 211 0.84 -15.64 -30.97
CA SER A 211 2.07 -15.87 -30.19
C SER A 211 1.90 -16.92 -29.09
N SER A 212 0.66 -17.12 -28.62
CA SER A 212 0.31 -18.14 -27.63
C SER A 212 0.01 -19.51 -28.27
N GLY A 213 0.25 -19.66 -29.58
CA GLY A 213 0.01 -20.91 -30.31
C GLY A 213 -1.47 -21.23 -30.54
N GLN A 214 -2.38 -20.30 -30.29
CA GLN A 214 -3.81 -20.49 -30.56
C GLN A 214 -4.09 -20.40 -32.05
N CYS A 215 -5.08 -21.17 -32.50
CA CYS A 215 -5.61 -21.13 -33.85
C CYS A 215 -7.13 -20.95 -33.84
N THR A 216 -7.69 -20.55 -34.97
CA THR A 216 -9.14 -20.54 -35.22
C THR A 216 -9.71 -21.98 -35.27
N PRO A 217 -11.04 -22.20 -35.36
CA PRO A 217 -11.61 -23.54 -35.48
C PRO A 217 -11.01 -24.33 -36.64
N ASP A 218 -10.81 -23.66 -37.78
CA ASP A 218 -10.26 -24.23 -39.02
C ASP A 218 -8.73 -24.38 -38.98
N GLY A 219 -8.09 -24.22 -37.83
CA GLY A 219 -6.63 -24.31 -37.67
C GLY A 219 -5.85 -23.12 -38.26
N ARG A 220 -6.51 -22.06 -38.72
CA ARG A 220 -5.84 -20.86 -39.29
C ARG A 220 -5.39 -19.89 -38.20
N ALA A 221 -4.41 -19.04 -38.54
CA ALA A 221 -3.98 -17.94 -37.67
C ALA A 221 -5.11 -16.92 -37.42
N TRP A 222 -5.07 -16.30 -36.25
CA TRP A 222 -5.98 -15.24 -35.85
C TRP A 222 -5.72 -13.96 -36.65
N GLN A 223 -6.81 -13.32 -37.08
CA GLN A 223 -6.83 -12.01 -37.70
C GLN A 223 -7.86 -11.14 -37.00
N SER A 224 -7.76 -9.81 -37.14
CA SER A 224 -8.70 -8.88 -36.50
C SER A 224 -10.17 -9.20 -36.82
N ARG A 225 -10.47 -9.65 -38.05
CA ARG A 225 -11.83 -10.04 -38.46
C ARG A 225 -12.36 -11.27 -37.72
N ASN A 226 -11.48 -12.24 -37.43
CA ASN A 226 -11.83 -13.48 -36.73
C ASN A 226 -12.03 -13.20 -35.23
N VAL A 227 -11.27 -12.26 -34.68
CA VAL A 227 -11.46 -11.75 -33.31
C VAL A 227 -12.82 -11.03 -33.18
N THR A 228 -13.19 -10.20 -34.16
CA THR A 228 -14.53 -9.61 -34.20
C THR A 228 -15.62 -10.67 -34.28
N ALA A 229 -15.49 -11.64 -35.19
CA ALA A 229 -16.44 -12.73 -35.33
C ALA A 229 -16.61 -13.56 -34.04
N LEU A 230 -15.52 -13.75 -33.29
CA LEU A 230 -15.55 -14.40 -31.98
C LEU A 230 -16.35 -13.60 -30.95
N LEU A 231 -16.09 -12.30 -30.84
CA LEU A 231 -16.80 -11.41 -29.90
C LEU A 231 -18.29 -11.27 -30.24
N ASP A 232 -18.62 -11.25 -31.53
CA ASP A 232 -19.98 -11.14 -32.06
C ASP A 232 -20.77 -12.47 -32.00
N GLY A 233 -20.18 -13.56 -31.49
CA GLY A 233 -20.85 -14.86 -31.39
C GLY A 233 -21.03 -15.60 -32.72
N ARG A 234 -20.37 -15.19 -33.80
CA ARG A 234 -20.59 -15.81 -35.14
C ARG A 234 -20.09 -17.25 -35.25
N TYR A 235 -19.24 -17.69 -34.33
CA TYR A 235 -18.85 -19.09 -34.21
C TYR A 235 -19.88 -19.97 -33.46
N ASP A 236 -20.98 -19.41 -32.94
CA ASP A 236 -22.10 -20.19 -32.37
C ASP A 236 -22.97 -20.84 -33.45
N HIS A 237 -22.99 -20.28 -34.67
CA HIS A 237 -23.92 -20.68 -35.72
C HIS A 237 -23.40 -21.76 -36.69
N GLU A 238 -22.10 -22.06 -36.68
CA GLU A 238 -21.52 -23.07 -37.59
C GLU A 238 -21.55 -24.51 -37.02
N VAL A 239 -21.94 -24.70 -35.75
CA VAL A 239 -22.04 -26.04 -35.12
C VAL A 239 -23.47 -26.60 -35.18
N ALA A 240 -24.43 -25.84 -35.73
CA ALA A 240 -25.84 -26.21 -35.83
C ALA A 240 -26.34 -26.47 -37.26
N ALA A 241 -25.43 -26.70 -38.22
CA ALA A 241 -25.75 -27.02 -39.61
C ALA A 241 -25.19 -28.39 -40.04
#